data_AF-A0A538CMG1-F1
#
_entry.id   AF-A0A538CMG1-F1
#
_cell.length_a   1.000
_cell.length_b   1.000
_cell.length_c   1.000
_cell.angle_alpha   90.00
_cell.angle_beta   90.00
_cell.angle_gamma   90.00
#
_symmetry.space_group_name_H-M   'P 1'
#
loop_
_entity.id
_entity.type
_entity.pdbx_description
1 polymer ?
#
loop_
_entity_poly.entity_id
_entity_poly.type
_entity_poly.pdbx_seq_one_letter_code
_entity_poly.pdbx_strand_id
1 'polypeptide(L)'
;MGRGPAAALALLIAAIAAGPAAAAHVKVAGPTASGAALRTYHERTALCVEVVSGYSHLGSSCGDPPRRPADTDLIDTSGYPGDTVVGGMAPPEIARVQIVHHDGATVDVPTRTVNTAPGLAFFLSDVDAAKHGEVRFVRLFDSSGTELAAVDGGDYEFQPMHSTTLGRVADLRAVAYDAREFEPSPIDLERVRRYLCVSLRFPGGSGELGQGCLSRETGSSEPLVATPMFGTCHHGNAVVAFATPDVARMQLVLGDGRRMTARSLRLPLGPPEGRRVLIAVAPPSAAVRRLEAFDAGGRRVVTQNLGIEPPAARCGSGELQFGLFAPREEGPERADAAPPGGTALVVRAEGERLCVGVDELPPAPTCFVPADEAVLLDAERDYADGSRGFAGLVDPHVAIITVRLADGRDVTVPTEPAPEAAGPYATVARAYAIHVDGSALYLRYRDAAGHTLDSQLVDAALGSLVQPHVALRAGATRLALGRSSASTDGSRRPWSPAQRTGSRCTAASGKPHAQSRRSPAPAGASRVSWTADRAPS
;
A
#
# COMPACT_ATOMS: atom_id res chain seq x y z
N MET A 1 42.71 35.74 35.13
CA MET A 1 41.63 34.90 35.66
C MET A 1 41.03 34.12 34.51
N GLY A 2 41.59 32.94 34.22
CA GLY A 2 41.19 32.11 33.08
C GLY A 2 40.07 31.14 33.47
N ARG A 3 38.85 31.36 32.94
CA ARG A 3 37.80 30.34 32.96
C ARG A 3 38.11 29.35 31.84
N GLY A 4 38.68 28.21 32.25
CA GLY A 4 39.25 27.22 31.34
C GLY A 4 38.23 26.37 30.58
N PRO A 5 38.72 25.60 29.58
CA PRO A 5 37.94 24.72 28.69
C PRO A 5 37.13 23.62 29.41
N ALA A 6 37.33 23.43 30.72
CA ALA A 6 36.54 22.52 31.55
C ALA A 6 35.05 22.94 31.68
N ALA A 7 34.75 24.24 31.65
CA ALA A 7 33.36 24.71 31.73
C ALA A 7 32.56 24.42 30.45
N ALA A 8 33.22 24.48 29.28
CA ALA A 8 32.62 24.14 28.00
C ALA A 8 32.36 22.63 27.87
N LEU A 9 33.27 21.80 28.38
CA LEU A 9 33.11 20.35 28.39
C LEU A 9 31.98 19.90 29.33
N ALA A 10 31.82 20.55 30.50
CA ALA A 10 30.74 20.25 31.43
C ALA A 10 29.35 20.61 30.88
N LEU A 11 29.24 21.71 30.12
CA LEU A 11 28.01 22.08 29.41
C LEU A 11 27.67 21.10 28.27
N LEU A 12 28.68 20.62 27.54
CA LEU A 12 28.47 19.63 26.47
C LEU A 12 28.01 18.27 27.04
N ILE A 13 28.59 17.84 28.16
CA ILE A 13 28.20 16.59 28.83
C ILE A 13 26.80 16.72 29.44
N ALA A 14 26.43 17.88 30.00
CA ALA A 14 25.08 18.13 30.49
C ALA A 14 24.03 18.14 29.35
N ALA A 15 24.38 18.66 28.16
CA ALA A 15 23.52 18.63 26.98
C ALA A 15 23.38 17.22 26.36
N ILE A 16 24.38 16.36 26.50
CA ILE A 16 24.33 14.95 26.06
C ILE A 16 23.62 14.07 27.11
N ALA A 17 23.71 14.41 28.39
CA ALA A 17 23.06 13.69 29.50
C ALA A 17 21.58 14.09 29.67
N ALA A 18 21.17 15.27 29.20
CA ALA A 18 19.78 15.57 28.91
C ALA A 18 19.35 14.73 27.71
N GLY A 19 18.92 13.49 27.97
CA GLY A 19 18.25 12.68 26.95
C GLY A 19 17.12 13.49 26.29
N PRO A 20 16.66 13.09 25.08
CA PRO A 20 15.54 13.76 24.45
C PRO A 20 14.42 13.87 25.48
N ALA A 21 13.94 15.10 25.73
CA ALA A 21 12.83 15.32 26.64
C ALA A 21 11.73 14.33 26.23
N ALA A 22 11.27 13.51 27.17
CA ALA A 22 10.20 12.55 26.90
C ALA A 22 9.08 13.31 26.19
N ALA A 23 8.66 12.83 25.01
CA ALA A 23 7.65 13.49 24.21
C ALA A 23 6.44 13.76 25.12
N ALA A 24 6.04 15.02 25.24
CA ALA A 24 4.95 15.37 26.13
C ALA A 24 3.65 14.80 25.52
N HIS A 25 3.10 13.75 26.14
CA HIS A 25 1.83 13.19 25.74
C HIS A 25 0.71 14.15 26.17
N VAL A 26 -0.06 14.65 25.21
CA VAL A 26 -1.19 15.54 25.45
C VAL A 26 -2.49 14.80 25.16
N LYS A 27 -3.39 14.76 26.14
CA LYS A 27 -4.72 14.20 25.93
C LYS A 27 -5.55 15.12 25.05
N VAL A 28 -6.08 14.58 23.95
CA VAL A 28 -6.85 15.33 22.94
C VAL A 28 -8.32 14.91 22.86
N ALA A 29 -8.66 13.67 23.27
CA ALA A 29 -10.04 13.20 23.39
C ALA A 29 -10.23 12.21 24.55
N GLY A 30 -11.49 11.96 24.93
CA GLY A 30 -11.89 11.08 26.03
C GLY A 30 -11.90 11.73 27.44
N PRO A 31 -12.11 10.95 28.53
CA PRO A 31 -12.23 9.50 28.49
C PRO A 31 -13.58 9.07 27.88
N THR A 32 -13.61 7.90 27.25
CA THR A 32 -14.86 7.24 26.83
C THR A 32 -15.49 6.50 28.03
N ALA A 33 -16.59 5.76 27.81
CA ALA A 33 -17.26 4.99 28.85
C ALA A 33 -16.42 3.78 29.30
N SER A 34 -15.63 3.19 28.39
CA SER A 34 -14.61 2.17 28.73
C SER A 34 -13.40 2.75 29.45
N GLY A 35 -13.25 4.07 29.49
CA GLY A 35 -12.09 4.76 30.08
C GLY A 35 -10.96 5.03 29.08
N ALA A 36 -11.15 4.75 27.79
CA ALA A 36 -10.16 5.04 26.76
C ALA A 36 -9.96 6.55 26.54
N ALA A 37 -8.75 6.96 26.23
CA ALA A 37 -8.38 8.34 25.92
C ALA A 37 -7.44 8.38 24.72
N LEU A 38 -7.62 9.41 23.88
CA LEU A 38 -6.74 9.69 22.75
C LEU A 38 -5.70 10.71 23.19
N ARG A 39 -4.43 10.42 22.91
CA ARG A 39 -3.31 11.31 23.18
C ARG A 39 -2.54 11.59 21.92
N THR A 40 -1.92 12.76 21.86
CA THR A 40 -0.94 13.12 20.85
C THR A 40 0.43 13.29 21.47
N TYR A 41 1.46 12.99 20.70
CA TYR A 41 2.84 13.29 21.05
C TYR A 41 3.66 13.47 19.77
N HIS A 42 4.80 14.13 19.89
CA HIS A 42 5.74 14.23 18.78
C HIS A 42 6.83 13.19 18.92
N GLU A 43 6.99 12.34 17.92
CA GLU A 43 8.18 11.51 17.78
C GLU A 43 9.04 12.06 16.64
N ARG A 44 10.15 12.72 17.01
CA ARG A 44 11.03 13.44 16.09
C ARG A 44 10.27 14.54 15.34
N THR A 45 10.01 14.35 14.04
CA THR A 45 9.30 15.27 13.16
C THR A 45 7.85 14.85 12.92
N ALA A 46 7.46 13.63 13.29
CA ALA A 46 6.11 13.12 13.08
C ALA A 46 5.19 13.50 14.24
N LEU A 47 3.93 13.75 13.92
CA LEU A 47 2.86 13.80 14.90
C LEU A 47 2.33 12.38 15.05
N CYS A 48 2.27 11.91 16.29
CA CYS A 48 1.72 10.61 16.63
C CYS A 48 0.43 10.79 17.42
N VAL A 49 -0.52 9.91 17.18
CA VAL A 49 -1.72 9.69 17.99
C VAL A 49 -1.66 8.31 18.61
N GLU A 50 -2.09 8.18 19.85
CA GLU A 50 -2.23 6.90 20.53
C GLU A 50 -3.55 6.83 21.28
N VAL A 51 -4.15 5.64 21.31
CA VAL A 51 -5.31 5.32 22.14
C VAL A 51 -4.85 4.48 23.32
N VAL A 52 -5.21 4.92 24.52
CA VAL A 52 -4.84 4.26 25.77
C VAL A 52 -6.06 4.05 26.66
N SER A 53 -6.13 2.93 27.38
CA SER A 53 -7.13 2.66 28.42
C SER A 53 -6.42 2.26 29.71
N GLY A 54 -6.54 3.09 30.76
CA GLY A 54 -5.76 2.92 31.99
C GLY A 54 -4.24 2.98 31.74
N TYR A 55 -3.56 1.84 31.93
CA TYR A 55 -2.11 1.67 31.65
C TYR A 55 -1.84 0.91 30.35
N SER A 56 -2.89 0.48 29.63
CA SER A 56 -2.78 -0.31 28.41
C SER A 56 -2.74 0.59 27.18
N HIS A 57 -1.82 0.31 26.28
CA HIS A 57 -1.77 0.87 24.95
C HIS A 57 -2.64 0.02 24.02
N LEU A 58 -3.62 0.64 23.36
CA LEU A 58 -4.56 -0.06 22.47
C LEU A 58 -4.15 0.05 21.00
N GLY A 59 -3.59 1.19 20.59
CA GLY A 59 -3.12 1.42 19.23
C GLY A 59 -2.47 2.79 19.08
N SER A 60 -1.62 2.95 18.06
CA SER A 60 -0.98 4.23 17.74
C SER A 60 -0.72 4.34 16.25
N SER A 61 -0.76 5.56 15.74
CA SER A 61 -0.35 5.91 14.39
C SER A 61 0.55 7.14 14.44
N CYS A 62 1.49 7.22 13.50
CA CYS A 62 2.46 8.31 13.39
C CYS A 62 2.62 8.68 11.92
N GLY A 63 2.48 9.96 11.61
CA GLY A 63 2.58 10.42 10.23
C GLY A 63 2.59 11.93 10.12
N ASP A 64 2.48 12.39 8.88
CA ASP A 64 2.18 13.78 8.61
C ASP A 64 0.72 14.07 9.05
N PRO A 65 0.45 15.24 9.65
CA PRO A 65 -0.90 15.60 10.02
C PRO A 65 -1.83 15.59 8.81
N PRO A 66 -3.05 15.04 8.92
CA PRO A 66 -4.00 14.95 7.81
C PRO A 66 -4.36 16.35 7.31
N ARG A 67 -4.34 16.52 5.99
CA ARG A 67 -4.62 17.80 5.33
C ARG A 67 -5.84 17.74 4.43
N ARG A 68 -6.21 16.55 3.97
CA ARG A 68 -7.43 16.28 3.21
C ARG A 68 -8.34 15.36 4.03
N PRO A 69 -9.66 15.41 3.82
CA PRO A 69 -10.60 14.49 4.46
C PRO A 69 -10.18 13.02 4.31
N ALA A 70 -9.77 12.60 3.10
CA ALA A 70 -9.33 11.24 2.81
C ALA A 70 -8.02 10.83 3.52
N ASP A 71 -7.21 11.77 3.97
CA ASP A 71 -5.96 11.51 4.70
C ASP A 71 -6.19 11.27 6.20
N THR A 72 -7.45 11.29 6.66
CA THR A 72 -7.79 11.11 8.08
C THR A 72 -7.15 9.86 8.65
N ASP A 73 -6.37 10.04 9.70
CA ASP A 73 -5.65 8.98 10.37
C ASP A 73 -6.56 8.31 11.41
N LEU A 74 -6.68 6.99 11.31
CA LEU A 74 -7.62 6.19 12.08
C LEU A 74 -6.90 5.11 12.89
N ILE A 75 -7.29 5.00 14.16
CA ILE A 75 -6.96 3.88 15.03
C ILE A 75 -8.26 3.14 15.31
N ASP A 76 -8.42 1.97 14.69
CA ASP A 76 -9.49 1.02 14.99
C ASP A 76 -8.95 -0.18 15.77
N THR A 77 -9.60 -0.50 16.88
CA THR A 77 -9.28 -1.68 17.68
C THR A 77 -10.36 -2.76 17.60
N SER A 78 -11.37 -2.59 16.74
CA SER A 78 -12.54 -3.47 16.65
C SER A 78 -12.20 -4.92 16.25
N GLY A 79 -11.10 -5.14 15.53
CA GLY A 79 -10.59 -6.47 15.17
C GLY A 79 -9.80 -7.19 16.27
N TYR A 80 -9.58 -6.55 17.44
CA TYR A 80 -8.85 -7.13 18.56
C TYR A 80 -9.79 -7.52 19.72
N PRO A 81 -9.49 -8.61 20.45
CA PRO A 81 -10.27 -8.97 21.63
C PRO A 81 -10.05 -7.95 22.76
N GLY A 82 -11.13 -7.38 23.30
CA GLY A 82 -11.09 -6.47 24.44
C GLY A 82 -11.96 -5.23 24.25
N ASP A 83 -11.54 -4.11 24.83
CA ASP A 83 -12.19 -2.81 24.64
C ASP A 83 -12.03 -2.37 23.18
N THR A 84 -13.15 -2.27 22.48
CA THR A 84 -13.19 -1.87 21.08
C THR A 84 -13.48 -0.38 20.97
N VAL A 85 -12.54 0.35 20.40
CA VAL A 85 -12.55 1.81 20.30
C VAL A 85 -12.11 2.21 18.90
N VAL A 86 -12.66 3.33 18.45
CA VAL A 86 -12.29 3.98 17.20
C VAL A 86 -11.99 5.43 17.49
N GLY A 87 -10.83 5.89 17.07
CA GLY A 87 -10.44 7.28 17.22
C GLY A 87 -9.39 7.67 16.21
N GLY A 88 -9.04 8.95 16.19
CA GLY A 88 -8.11 9.43 15.17
C GLY A 88 -7.96 10.94 15.15
N MET A 89 -7.24 11.40 14.12
CA MET A 89 -7.08 12.80 13.78
C MET A 89 -7.53 13.04 12.34
N ALA A 90 -8.20 14.17 12.13
CA ALA A 90 -8.81 14.59 10.87
C ALA A 90 -8.45 16.07 10.62
N PRO A 91 -8.57 16.56 9.37
CA PRO A 91 -8.42 17.98 9.09
C PRO A 91 -9.56 18.79 9.75
N PRO A 92 -9.36 20.11 9.95
CA PRO A 92 -10.23 20.90 10.81
C PRO A 92 -11.63 21.13 10.22
N GLU A 93 -11.84 20.94 8.92
CA GLU A 93 -13.17 20.98 8.32
C GLU A 93 -14.08 19.81 8.72
N ILE A 94 -13.53 18.69 9.21
CA ILE A 94 -14.33 17.55 9.66
C ILE A 94 -14.93 17.89 11.03
N ALA A 95 -16.25 18.07 11.08
CA ALA A 95 -17.00 18.39 12.28
C ALA A 95 -17.62 17.16 12.94
N ARG A 96 -17.89 16.11 12.16
CA ARG A 96 -18.54 14.89 12.63
C ARG A 96 -17.99 13.68 11.86
N VAL A 97 -17.89 12.58 12.59
CA VAL A 97 -17.52 11.27 12.08
C VAL A 97 -18.67 10.31 12.30
N GLN A 98 -18.98 9.46 11.33
CA GLN A 98 -19.92 8.35 11.51
C GLN A 98 -19.17 7.03 11.30
N ILE A 99 -19.04 6.27 12.36
CA ILE A 99 -18.44 4.93 12.33
C ILE A 99 -19.50 3.97 11.82
N VAL A 100 -19.20 3.22 10.76
CA VAL A 100 -20.12 2.27 10.14
C VAL A 100 -19.64 0.85 10.41
N HIS A 101 -20.48 0.04 11.06
CA HIS A 101 -20.21 -1.36 11.34
C HIS A 101 -20.55 -2.28 10.17
N HIS A 102 -20.05 -3.52 10.20
CA HIS A 102 -20.34 -4.52 9.17
C HIS A 102 -21.84 -4.85 9.05
N ASP A 103 -22.61 -4.82 10.15
CA ASP A 103 -24.07 -5.02 10.13
C ASP A 103 -24.86 -3.77 9.65
N GLY A 104 -24.17 -2.67 9.38
CA GLY A 104 -24.76 -1.38 8.98
C GLY A 104 -25.18 -0.49 10.15
N ALA A 105 -24.99 -0.91 11.41
CA ALA A 105 -25.15 -0.03 12.55
C ALA A 105 -24.15 1.11 12.48
N THR A 106 -24.56 2.28 12.98
CA THR A 106 -23.74 3.50 12.94
C THR A 106 -23.59 4.12 14.31
N VAL A 107 -22.44 4.75 14.54
CA VAL A 107 -22.14 5.55 15.72
C VAL A 107 -21.66 6.92 15.28
N ASP A 108 -22.42 7.96 15.64
CA ASP A 108 -22.05 9.35 15.36
C ASP A 108 -21.15 9.91 16.46
N VAL A 109 -20.02 10.49 16.06
CA VAL A 109 -18.98 11.02 16.95
C VAL A 109 -18.62 12.44 16.52
N PRO A 110 -18.82 13.46 17.38
CA PRO A 110 -18.36 14.81 17.07
C PRO A 110 -16.83 14.87 17.14
N THR A 111 -16.22 15.64 16.24
CA THR A 111 -14.79 15.96 16.37
C THR A 111 -14.59 17.12 17.35
N ARG A 112 -13.36 17.25 17.85
CA ARG A 112 -12.96 18.33 18.77
C ARG A 112 -11.60 18.87 18.37
N THR A 113 -11.47 20.19 18.35
CA THR A 113 -10.18 20.85 18.18
C THR A 113 -9.54 21.09 19.55
N VAL A 114 -8.20 21.10 19.60
CA VAL A 114 -7.45 21.36 20.84
C VAL A 114 -6.35 22.38 20.58
N ASN A 115 -6.07 23.23 21.57
CA ASN A 115 -5.08 24.30 21.44
C ASN A 115 -3.65 23.80 21.24
N THR A 116 -3.35 22.59 21.69
CA THR A 116 -2.01 21.98 21.64
C THR A 116 -1.68 21.38 20.28
N ALA A 117 -2.66 21.23 19.40
CA ALA A 117 -2.51 20.76 18.03
C ALA A 117 -3.45 21.57 17.12
N PRO A 118 -3.16 22.88 16.92
CA PRO A 118 -4.01 23.76 16.14
C PRO A 118 -4.07 23.30 14.68
N GLY A 119 -5.26 23.39 14.07
CA GLY A 119 -5.48 22.95 12.70
C GLY A 119 -5.76 21.46 12.54
N LEU A 120 -6.06 20.76 13.64
CA LEU A 120 -6.52 19.37 13.63
C LEU A 120 -7.80 19.20 14.45
N ALA A 121 -8.59 18.23 14.04
CA ALA A 121 -9.78 17.78 14.75
C ALA A 121 -9.58 16.32 15.20
N PHE A 122 -10.00 16.00 16.42
CA PHE A 122 -9.81 14.70 17.04
C PHE A 122 -11.15 14.08 17.40
N PHE A 123 -11.25 12.76 17.28
CA PHE A 123 -12.44 12.01 17.68
C PHE A 123 -12.05 10.72 18.38
N LEU A 124 -12.94 10.22 19.23
CA LEU A 124 -12.78 8.96 19.94
C LEU A 124 -14.14 8.48 20.41
N SER A 125 -14.45 7.20 20.16
CA SER A 125 -15.66 6.54 20.65
C SER A 125 -15.38 5.10 21.05
N ASP A 126 -16.12 4.63 22.05
CA ASP A 126 -16.31 3.19 22.22
C ASP A 126 -17.21 2.68 21.09
N VAL A 127 -16.95 1.46 20.64
CA VAL A 127 -17.80 0.73 19.70
C VAL A 127 -18.13 -0.65 20.27
N ASP A 128 -19.22 -1.28 19.83
CA ASP A 128 -19.63 -2.60 20.31
C ASP A 128 -19.46 -3.63 19.18
N ALA A 129 -18.21 -4.01 18.91
CA ALA A 129 -17.89 -4.93 17.83
C ALA A 129 -18.42 -6.36 18.11
N ALA A 130 -18.59 -6.73 19.39
CA ALA A 130 -19.17 -8.01 19.77
C ALA A 130 -20.64 -8.13 19.32
N LYS A 131 -21.37 -7.01 19.31
CA LYS A 131 -22.77 -6.96 18.87
C LYS A 131 -22.91 -6.65 17.37
N HIS A 132 -22.14 -5.70 16.86
CA HIS A 132 -22.32 -5.13 15.52
C HIS A 132 -21.29 -5.62 14.47
N GLY A 133 -20.28 -6.37 14.91
CA GLY A 133 -19.12 -6.74 14.11
C GLY A 133 -18.08 -5.61 14.05
N GLU A 134 -16.97 -5.91 13.39
CA GLU A 134 -15.87 -4.96 13.15
C GLU A 134 -16.36 -3.71 12.40
N VAL A 135 -15.60 -2.63 12.53
CA VAL A 135 -15.82 -1.39 11.78
C VAL A 135 -15.55 -1.69 10.32
N ARG A 136 -16.47 -1.27 9.46
CA ARG A 136 -16.38 -1.45 8.02
C ARG A 136 -15.69 -0.28 7.33
N PHE A 137 -16.03 0.94 7.73
CA PHE A 137 -15.40 2.20 7.29
C PHE A 137 -15.94 3.33 8.16
N VAL A 138 -15.39 4.52 7.95
CA VAL A 138 -15.73 5.74 8.69
C VAL A 138 -16.07 6.85 7.70
N ARG A 139 -17.30 7.40 7.79
CA ARG A 139 -17.72 8.57 7.00
C ARG A 139 -17.34 9.87 7.72
N LEU A 140 -16.91 10.85 6.95
CA LEU A 140 -16.42 12.13 7.45
C LEU A 140 -17.30 13.27 6.93
N PHE A 141 -17.80 14.09 7.85
CA PHE A 141 -18.75 15.15 7.53
C PHE A 141 -18.24 16.52 7.95
N ASP A 142 -18.57 17.51 7.14
CA ASP A 142 -18.41 18.90 7.49
C ASP A 142 -19.48 19.38 8.50
N SER A 143 -19.38 20.66 8.87
CA SER A 143 -20.35 21.30 9.78
C SER A 143 -21.77 21.49 9.19
N SER A 144 -21.92 21.41 7.87
CA SER A 144 -23.21 21.47 7.18
C SER A 144 -23.92 20.12 7.09
N GLY A 145 -23.20 19.03 7.38
CA GLY A 145 -23.66 17.66 7.23
C GLY A 145 -23.35 17.06 5.87
N THR A 146 -22.54 17.72 5.04
CA THR A 146 -22.06 17.18 3.76
C THR A 146 -20.97 16.15 4.03
N GLU A 147 -21.08 14.98 3.41
CA GLU A 147 -20.04 13.96 3.44
C GLU A 147 -18.88 14.38 2.54
N LEU A 148 -17.67 14.41 3.11
CA LEU A 148 -16.47 14.88 2.42
C LEU A 148 -15.55 13.74 1.99
N ALA A 149 -15.53 12.65 2.76
CA ALA A 149 -14.76 11.45 2.46
C ALA A 149 -15.30 10.27 3.29
N ALA A 150 -14.90 9.06 2.88
CA ALA A 150 -14.97 7.90 3.75
C ALA A 150 -13.63 7.15 3.72
N VAL A 151 -13.18 6.71 4.89
CA VAL A 151 -11.87 6.09 5.11
C VAL A 151 -12.04 4.71 5.72
N ASP A 152 -11.12 3.79 5.40
CA ASP A 152 -11.16 2.43 5.93
C ASP A 152 -10.86 2.41 7.44
N GLY A 153 -11.49 1.46 8.15
CA GLY A 153 -11.23 1.09 9.54
C GLY A 153 -9.78 0.66 9.81
N GLY A 154 -9.11 0.08 8.83
CA GLY A 154 -7.77 -0.51 8.96
C GLY A 154 -7.51 -1.48 7.81
N ASP A 155 -6.58 -2.44 7.95
CA ASP A 155 -6.29 -3.49 6.95
C ASP A 155 -7.47 -4.48 6.78
N TYR A 156 -8.65 -3.97 6.42
CA TYR A 156 -9.84 -4.77 6.23
C TYR A 156 -9.81 -5.41 4.84
N GLU A 157 -9.08 -6.51 4.72
CA GLU A 157 -9.39 -7.46 3.66
C GLU A 157 -10.77 -8.05 3.96
N PHE A 158 -11.78 -7.66 3.17
CA PHE A 158 -13.09 -8.26 3.28
C PHE A 158 -12.95 -9.78 3.22
N GLN A 159 -13.50 -10.47 4.23
CA GLN A 159 -13.39 -11.92 4.29
C GLN A 159 -13.82 -12.56 2.95
N PRO A 160 -13.04 -13.52 2.43
CA PRO A 160 -13.38 -14.20 1.18
C PRO A 160 -14.80 -14.75 1.24
N MET A 161 -15.73 -14.18 0.46
CA MET A 161 -17.14 -14.58 0.53
C MET A 161 -17.34 -16.03 0.08
N HIS A 162 -16.59 -16.43 -0.96
CA HIS A 162 -16.61 -17.76 -1.53
C HIS A 162 -15.19 -18.09 -1.97
N SER A 163 -14.69 -19.26 -1.57
CA SER A 163 -13.40 -19.76 -2.05
C SER A 163 -13.55 -21.12 -2.71
N THR A 164 -12.74 -21.39 -3.72
CA THR A 164 -12.71 -22.67 -4.44
C THR A 164 -11.29 -23.07 -4.75
N THR A 165 -10.95 -24.33 -4.48
CA THR A 165 -9.64 -24.88 -4.84
C THR A 165 -9.57 -25.11 -6.34
N LEU A 166 -8.61 -24.45 -7.00
CA LEU A 166 -8.35 -24.63 -8.44
C LEU A 166 -7.51 -25.88 -8.73
N GLY A 167 -6.66 -26.26 -7.76
CA GLY A 167 -5.77 -27.40 -7.86
C GLY A 167 -4.45 -27.16 -7.14
N ARG A 168 -3.41 -27.87 -7.57
CA ARG A 168 -2.03 -27.71 -7.06
C ARG A 168 -1.08 -27.28 -8.17
N VAL A 169 -0.11 -26.44 -7.83
CA VAL A 169 0.98 -26.03 -8.72
C VAL A 169 2.26 -26.15 -7.92
N ALA A 170 3.18 -27.01 -8.37
CA ALA A 170 4.23 -27.56 -7.52
C ALA A 170 3.62 -28.16 -6.23
N ASP A 171 4.12 -27.78 -5.06
CA ASP A 171 3.65 -28.17 -3.73
C ASP A 171 2.61 -27.20 -3.12
N LEU A 172 2.28 -26.11 -3.82
CA LEU A 172 1.33 -25.09 -3.38
C LEU A 172 -0.10 -25.42 -3.83
N ARG A 173 -1.08 -25.04 -3.02
CA ARG A 173 -2.51 -25.12 -3.35
C ARG A 173 -2.99 -23.79 -3.89
N ALA A 174 -3.49 -23.77 -5.12
CA ALA A 174 -4.10 -22.59 -5.71
C ALA A 174 -5.58 -22.51 -5.32
N VAL A 175 -5.98 -21.38 -4.73
CA VAL A 175 -7.35 -21.13 -4.27
C VAL A 175 -7.83 -19.83 -4.91
N ALA A 176 -8.94 -19.89 -5.65
CA ALA A 176 -9.62 -18.70 -6.13
C ALA A 176 -10.69 -18.26 -5.13
N TYR A 177 -10.89 -16.97 -4.98
CA TYR A 177 -11.96 -16.40 -4.16
C TYR A 177 -12.37 -15.03 -4.66
N ASP A 178 -13.59 -14.66 -4.32
CA ASP A 178 -14.07 -13.29 -4.48
C ASP A 178 -13.70 -12.48 -3.25
N ALA A 179 -13.01 -11.38 -3.50
CA ALA A 179 -12.69 -10.36 -2.51
C ALA A 179 -13.45 -9.08 -2.82
N ARG A 180 -13.64 -8.27 -1.78
CA ARG A 180 -14.12 -6.91 -1.87
C ARG A 180 -13.03 -6.03 -1.27
N GLU A 181 -12.91 -4.81 -1.75
CA GLU A 181 -11.94 -3.85 -1.25
C GLU A 181 -12.61 -2.49 -1.22
N PHE A 182 -12.39 -1.75 -0.13
CA PHE A 182 -12.89 -0.40 0.02
C PHE A 182 -11.95 0.53 -0.76
N GLU A 183 -12.44 1.05 -1.88
CA GLU A 183 -11.67 1.90 -2.80
C GLU A 183 -12.47 3.18 -3.06
N PRO A 184 -12.54 4.08 -2.07
CA PRO A 184 -13.27 5.33 -2.18
C PRO A 184 -12.79 6.11 -3.40
N SER A 185 -13.72 6.80 -4.03
CA SER A 185 -13.44 7.70 -5.15
C SER A 185 -14.10 9.05 -4.90
N PRO A 186 -13.60 10.15 -5.48
CA PRO A 186 -14.17 11.48 -5.25
C PRO A 186 -15.65 11.64 -5.59
N ILE A 187 -16.21 10.74 -6.41
CA ILE A 187 -17.61 10.78 -6.85
C ILE A 187 -18.48 9.67 -6.23
N ASP A 188 -17.85 8.67 -5.60
CA ASP A 188 -18.47 7.58 -4.85
C ASP A 188 -17.57 7.27 -3.65
N LEU A 189 -17.84 7.95 -2.53
CA LEU A 189 -17.02 7.92 -1.33
C LEU A 189 -17.06 6.56 -0.63
N GLU A 190 -18.13 5.78 -0.82
CA GLU A 190 -18.28 4.46 -0.19
C GLU A 190 -18.01 3.30 -1.14
N ARG A 191 -17.33 3.60 -2.24
CA ARG A 191 -17.09 2.66 -3.32
C ARG A 191 -16.41 1.40 -2.82
N VAL A 192 -17.06 0.26 -3.05
CA VAL A 192 -16.50 -1.07 -2.79
C VAL A 192 -16.29 -1.79 -4.10
N ARG A 193 -15.03 -2.05 -4.43
CA ARG A 193 -14.66 -2.77 -5.65
C ARG A 193 -14.63 -4.27 -5.42
N ARG A 194 -15.02 -5.03 -6.44
CA ARG A 194 -14.97 -6.49 -6.41
C ARG A 194 -13.79 -7.03 -7.19
N TYR A 195 -13.13 -8.01 -6.59
CA TYR A 195 -11.97 -8.69 -7.11
C TYR A 195 -12.18 -10.19 -7.20
N LEU A 196 -11.64 -10.78 -8.27
CA LEU A 196 -11.37 -12.20 -8.31
C LEU A 196 -9.88 -12.39 -8.00
N CYS A 197 -9.59 -12.99 -6.86
CA CYS A 197 -8.25 -13.23 -6.39
C CYS A 197 -7.88 -14.72 -6.50
N VAL A 198 -6.60 -14.99 -6.70
CA VAL A 198 -6.01 -16.32 -6.63
C VAL A 198 -4.83 -16.29 -5.67
N SER A 199 -4.96 -17.00 -4.55
CA SER A 199 -3.88 -17.19 -3.57
C SER A 199 -3.16 -18.52 -3.79
N LEU A 200 -1.86 -18.53 -3.48
CA LEU A 200 -1.05 -19.73 -3.43
C LEU A 200 -0.74 -20.11 -1.98
N ARG A 201 -1.44 -21.12 -1.46
CA ARG A 201 -1.35 -21.52 -0.05
C ARG A 201 -0.34 -22.63 0.19
N PHE A 202 0.35 -22.57 1.33
CA PHE A 202 1.26 -23.63 1.74
C PHE A 202 0.49 -24.92 2.10
N PRO A 203 1.09 -26.10 1.90
CA PRO A 203 0.49 -27.35 2.31
C PRO A 203 0.31 -27.42 3.83
N GLY A 204 -0.89 -27.79 4.30
CA GLY A 204 -1.15 -28.11 5.71
C GLY A 204 -1.28 -26.91 6.67
N GLY A 205 -1.24 -25.67 6.19
CA GLY A 205 -1.32 -24.47 7.03
C GLY A 205 -2.33 -23.42 6.54
N SER A 206 -2.50 -22.37 7.33
CA SER A 206 -3.25 -21.15 6.99
C SER A 206 -2.43 -20.12 6.20
N GLY A 207 -1.11 -20.27 6.16
CA GLY A 207 -0.22 -19.33 5.46
C GLY A 207 -0.29 -19.43 3.94
N GLU A 208 0.08 -18.32 3.29
CA GLU A 208 0.17 -18.21 1.85
C GLU A 208 1.47 -17.57 1.38
N LEU A 209 1.83 -17.85 0.13
CA LEU A 209 2.96 -17.24 -0.57
C LEU A 209 2.61 -15.82 -1.05
N GLY A 210 1.32 -15.59 -1.33
CA GLY A 210 0.77 -14.34 -1.84
C GLY A 210 -0.48 -14.58 -2.69
N GLN A 211 -1.05 -13.46 -3.14
CA GLN A 211 -2.27 -13.41 -3.94
C GLN A 211 -2.08 -12.52 -5.19
N GLY A 212 -2.80 -12.86 -6.25
CA GLY A 212 -2.95 -12.00 -7.44
C GLY A 212 -4.44 -11.76 -7.67
N CYS A 213 -4.82 -10.50 -7.82
CA CYS A 213 -6.22 -10.10 -7.95
C CYS A 213 -6.48 -9.42 -9.29
N LEU A 214 -7.67 -9.65 -9.83
CA LEU A 214 -8.18 -8.96 -11.01
C LEU A 214 -9.53 -8.36 -10.68
N SER A 215 -9.70 -7.06 -10.95
CA SER A 215 -10.99 -6.43 -10.75
C SER A 215 -12.05 -7.01 -11.70
N ARG A 216 -13.22 -7.31 -11.13
CA ARG A 216 -14.38 -7.79 -11.88
C ARG A 216 -15.09 -6.71 -12.68
N GLU A 217 -14.89 -5.44 -12.31
CA GLU A 217 -15.65 -4.30 -12.87
C GLU A 217 -14.89 -3.62 -14.00
N THR A 218 -13.57 -3.50 -13.87
CA THR A 218 -12.78 -2.80 -14.89
C THR A 218 -12.40 -3.72 -16.03
N GLY A 219 -12.04 -4.98 -15.75
CA GLY A 219 -11.52 -5.91 -16.75
C GLY A 219 -10.29 -5.32 -17.46
N SER A 220 -9.08 -5.83 -17.22
CA SER A 220 -7.94 -5.30 -17.98
C SER A 220 -8.15 -5.51 -19.48
N SER A 221 -7.79 -4.55 -20.33
CA SER A 221 -7.70 -4.80 -21.78
C SER A 221 -6.44 -5.59 -22.14
N GLU A 222 -5.49 -5.70 -21.22
CA GLU A 222 -4.23 -6.37 -21.46
C GLU A 222 -4.49 -7.87 -21.69
N PRO A 223 -3.82 -8.48 -22.68
CA PRO A 223 -3.94 -9.91 -22.93
C PRO A 223 -3.61 -10.75 -21.69
N LEU A 224 -2.77 -10.24 -20.79
CA LEU A 224 -2.33 -10.92 -19.58
C LEU A 224 -2.03 -9.89 -18.48
N VAL A 225 -2.67 -10.04 -17.32
CA VAL A 225 -2.31 -9.33 -16.08
C VAL A 225 -1.58 -10.31 -15.18
N ALA A 226 -0.32 -10.06 -14.83
CA ALA A 226 0.52 -10.98 -14.07
C ALA A 226 1.05 -10.34 -12.77
N THR A 227 0.88 -11.05 -11.66
CA THR A 227 1.34 -10.64 -10.33
C THR A 227 2.47 -11.57 -9.88
N PRO A 228 3.70 -11.05 -9.69
CA PRO A 228 4.78 -11.83 -9.10
C PRO A 228 4.58 -11.98 -7.58
N MET A 229 4.93 -13.17 -7.06
CA MET A 229 4.90 -13.50 -5.65
C MET A 229 6.30 -13.92 -5.20
N PHE A 230 6.79 -13.31 -4.13
CA PHE A 230 8.13 -13.58 -3.63
C PHE A 230 8.14 -14.86 -2.81
N GLY A 231 9.06 -15.75 -3.18
CA GLY A 231 9.21 -17.03 -2.53
C GLY A 231 9.77 -16.95 -1.11
N THR A 232 9.85 -18.12 -0.47
CA THR A 232 10.53 -18.33 0.81
C THR A 232 11.79 -19.17 0.60
N CYS A 233 12.52 -19.49 1.67
CA CYS A 233 13.69 -20.37 1.59
C CYS A 233 13.39 -21.74 0.97
N HIS A 234 12.16 -22.23 1.14
CA HIS A 234 11.75 -23.56 0.74
C HIS A 234 10.81 -23.57 -0.47
N HIS A 235 10.26 -22.42 -0.84
CA HIS A 235 9.31 -22.28 -1.95
C HIS A 235 9.81 -21.20 -2.90
N GLY A 236 9.90 -21.49 -4.19
CA GLY A 236 10.42 -20.48 -5.12
C GLY A 236 9.43 -19.37 -5.43
N ASN A 237 9.91 -18.37 -6.17
CA ASN A 237 9.06 -17.28 -6.64
C ASN A 237 7.95 -17.83 -7.53
N ALA A 238 6.76 -17.26 -7.43
CA ALA A 238 5.63 -17.62 -8.28
C ALA A 238 5.16 -16.44 -9.11
N VAL A 239 4.47 -16.75 -10.20
CA VAL A 239 3.71 -15.77 -10.98
C VAL A 239 2.33 -16.33 -11.20
N VAL A 240 1.32 -15.58 -10.79
CA VAL A 240 -0.09 -15.82 -11.09
C VAL A 240 -0.51 -14.80 -12.13
N ALA A 241 -1.18 -15.25 -13.19
CA ALA A 241 -1.63 -14.36 -14.24
C ALA A 241 -3.06 -14.68 -14.71
N PHE A 242 -3.82 -13.63 -14.99
CA PHE A 242 -5.15 -13.69 -15.58
C PHE A 242 -5.05 -13.38 -17.07
N ALA A 243 -5.33 -14.37 -17.90
CA ALA A 243 -5.09 -14.34 -19.34
C ALA A 243 -6.42 -14.29 -20.11
N THR A 244 -6.50 -13.44 -21.14
CA THR A 244 -7.61 -13.46 -22.10
C THR A 244 -7.66 -14.80 -22.87
N PRO A 245 -8.78 -15.12 -23.54
CA PRO A 245 -8.86 -16.31 -24.38
C PRO A 245 -7.73 -16.43 -25.42
N ASP A 246 -7.29 -15.30 -25.98
CA ASP A 246 -6.27 -15.22 -27.04
C ASP A 246 -4.87 -15.65 -26.58
N VAL A 247 -4.55 -15.54 -25.29
CA VAL A 247 -3.27 -15.99 -24.75
C VAL A 247 -3.30 -17.49 -24.52
N ALA A 248 -2.71 -18.28 -25.41
CA ALA A 248 -2.66 -19.74 -25.32
C ALA A 248 -1.82 -20.27 -24.16
N ARG A 249 -0.63 -19.70 -23.94
CA ARG A 249 0.37 -20.20 -22.99
C ARG A 249 1.20 -19.06 -22.39
N MET A 250 1.72 -19.30 -21.19
CA MET A 250 2.69 -18.43 -20.50
C MET A 250 3.94 -19.23 -20.16
N GLN A 251 5.10 -18.59 -20.25
CA GLN A 251 6.40 -19.14 -19.87
C GLN A 251 7.17 -18.15 -19.01
N LEU A 252 7.85 -18.66 -17.98
CA LEU A 252 8.88 -17.93 -17.25
C LEU A 252 10.25 -18.25 -17.82
N VAL A 253 11.05 -17.23 -18.04
CA VAL A 253 12.48 -17.34 -18.38
C VAL A 253 13.27 -17.16 -17.09
N LEU A 254 14.01 -18.21 -16.72
CA LEU A 254 14.79 -18.26 -15.49
C LEU A 254 16.16 -17.60 -15.67
N GLY A 255 16.88 -17.39 -14.55
CA GLY A 255 18.22 -16.79 -14.53
C GLY A 255 19.26 -17.51 -15.38
N ASP A 256 19.12 -18.82 -15.56
CA ASP A 256 19.99 -19.66 -16.40
C ASP A 256 19.51 -19.77 -17.86
N GLY A 257 18.47 -19.02 -18.24
CA GLY A 257 17.88 -19.03 -19.57
C GLY A 257 16.89 -20.18 -19.81
N ARG A 258 16.73 -21.12 -18.87
CA ARG A 258 15.71 -22.17 -19.00
C ARG A 258 14.32 -21.55 -19.03
N ARG A 259 13.43 -22.19 -19.79
CA ARG A 259 12.02 -21.81 -19.88
C ARG A 259 11.16 -22.79 -19.10
N MET A 260 10.24 -22.26 -18.33
CA MET A 260 9.27 -23.04 -17.56
C MET A 260 7.86 -22.63 -17.97
N THR A 261 7.08 -23.58 -18.47
CA THR A 261 5.69 -23.34 -18.89
C THR A 261 4.76 -23.29 -17.68
N ALA A 262 3.90 -22.28 -17.65
CA ALA A 262 2.87 -22.14 -16.63
C ALA A 262 1.77 -23.19 -16.76
N ARG A 263 1.20 -23.60 -15.63
CA ARG A 263 0.01 -24.43 -15.58
C ARG A 263 -1.23 -23.57 -15.78
N SER A 264 -2.06 -23.92 -16.77
CA SER A 264 -3.39 -23.33 -16.92
C SER A 264 -4.39 -24.03 -15.99
N LEU A 265 -5.12 -23.24 -15.21
CA LEU A 265 -6.21 -23.71 -14.37
C LEU A 265 -7.52 -23.04 -14.80
N ARG A 266 -8.62 -23.79 -14.75
CA ARG A 266 -9.95 -23.25 -15.00
C ARG A 266 -10.44 -22.51 -13.76
N LEU A 267 -10.97 -21.32 -13.95
CA LEU A 267 -11.65 -20.55 -12.92
C LEU A 267 -13.11 -21.01 -12.82
N PRO A 268 -13.55 -21.58 -11.68
CA PRO A 268 -14.93 -22.02 -11.48
C PRO A 268 -15.86 -20.89 -11.05
N LEU A 269 -15.30 -19.84 -10.44
CA LEU A 269 -16.00 -18.59 -10.18
C LEU A 269 -16.07 -17.86 -11.52
N GLY A 270 -17.27 -17.52 -11.98
CA GLY A 270 -17.50 -16.92 -13.31
C GLY A 270 -16.50 -15.80 -13.56
N PRO A 271 -15.50 -16.01 -14.45
CA PRO A 271 -14.43 -15.06 -14.64
C PRO A 271 -15.03 -13.79 -15.24
N PRO A 272 -14.42 -12.61 -15.02
CA PRO A 272 -14.64 -11.55 -15.98
C PRO A 272 -14.24 -12.09 -17.38
N GLU A 273 -15.24 -12.23 -18.25
CA GLU A 273 -15.05 -12.35 -19.70
C GLU A 273 -14.21 -13.54 -20.20
N GLY A 274 -14.42 -14.75 -19.65
CA GLY A 274 -13.79 -15.95 -20.19
C GLY A 274 -12.27 -16.03 -19.97
N ARG A 275 -11.72 -15.18 -19.10
CA ARG A 275 -10.31 -15.24 -18.69
C ARG A 275 -9.98 -16.54 -17.97
N ARG A 276 -8.73 -16.99 -18.11
CA ARG A 276 -8.17 -18.16 -17.42
C ARG A 276 -6.99 -17.79 -16.55
N VAL A 277 -6.68 -18.65 -15.59
CA VAL A 277 -5.53 -18.44 -14.71
C VAL A 277 -4.36 -19.29 -15.19
N LEU A 278 -3.20 -18.65 -15.29
CA LEU A 278 -1.92 -19.27 -15.60
C LEU A 278 -1.00 -19.08 -14.39
N ILE A 279 -0.44 -20.17 -13.87
CA ILE A 279 0.41 -20.15 -12.67
C ILE A 279 1.72 -20.86 -12.95
N ALA A 280 2.83 -20.23 -12.62
CA ALA A 280 4.15 -20.82 -12.66
C ALA A 280 4.86 -20.61 -11.32
N VAL A 281 5.52 -21.65 -10.81
CA VAL A 281 6.30 -21.60 -9.56
C VAL A 281 7.72 -22.05 -9.87
N ALA A 282 8.68 -21.13 -9.77
CA ALA A 282 10.08 -21.43 -10.05
C ALA A 282 10.70 -22.26 -8.92
N PRO A 283 11.82 -22.96 -9.15
CA PRO A 283 12.61 -23.54 -8.07
C PRO A 283 13.12 -22.46 -7.09
N PRO A 284 13.27 -22.76 -5.77
CA PRO A 284 13.76 -21.79 -4.78
C PRO A 284 15.15 -21.20 -5.07
N SER A 285 15.97 -21.93 -5.82
CA SER A 285 17.32 -21.52 -6.23
C SER A 285 17.36 -20.76 -7.56
N ALA A 286 16.23 -20.59 -8.24
CA ALA A 286 16.18 -19.96 -9.56
C ALA A 286 15.73 -18.51 -9.48
N ALA A 287 16.43 -17.64 -10.21
CA ALA A 287 15.97 -16.28 -10.48
C ALA A 287 14.88 -16.33 -11.57
N VAL A 288 13.93 -15.40 -11.54
CA VAL A 288 12.91 -15.20 -12.59
C VAL A 288 13.23 -13.90 -13.31
N ARG A 289 13.68 -13.99 -14.56
CA ARG A 289 14.13 -12.81 -15.32
C ARG A 289 13.00 -12.17 -16.10
N ARG A 290 12.17 -12.99 -16.75
CA ARG A 290 11.14 -12.51 -17.68
C ARG A 290 9.95 -13.46 -17.70
N LEU A 291 8.79 -12.90 -17.99
CA LEU A 291 7.58 -13.59 -18.37
C LEU A 291 7.31 -13.35 -19.87
N GLU A 292 6.93 -14.41 -20.58
CA GLU A 292 6.52 -14.35 -21.98
C GLU A 292 5.16 -15.05 -22.14
N ALA A 293 4.24 -14.43 -22.87
CA ALA A 293 2.95 -15.01 -23.20
C ALA A 293 2.78 -15.14 -24.72
N PHE A 294 2.12 -16.20 -25.15
CA PHE A 294 1.98 -16.53 -26.57
C PHE A 294 0.54 -16.87 -26.92
N ASP A 295 0.13 -16.53 -28.13
CA ASP A 295 -1.15 -16.93 -28.72
C ASP A 295 -1.13 -18.40 -29.19
N ALA A 296 -2.27 -18.88 -29.70
CA ALA A 296 -2.44 -20.26 -30.15
C ALA A 296 -1.54 -20.63 -31.36
N GLY A 297 -1.20 -19.64 -32.19
CA GLY A 297 -0.24 -19.79 -33.29
C GLY A 297 1.22 -19.80 -32.82
N GLY A 298 1.45 -19.55 -31.53
CA GLY A 298 2.76 -19.51 -30.92
C GLY A 298 3.49 -18.18 -31.08
N ARG A 299 2.84 -17.14 -31.60
CA ARG A 299 3.37 -15.78 -31.65
C ARG A 299 3.33 -15.17 -30.26
N ARG A 300 4.39 -14.47 -29.89
CA ARG A 300 4.52 -13.79 -28.59
C ARG A 300 3.63 -12.55 -28.59
N VAL A 301 2.80 -12.41 -27.56
CA VAL A 301 1.83 -11.31 -27.40
C VAL A 301 2.11 -10.44 -26.18
N VAL A 302 2.81 -10.97 -25.16
CA VAL A 302 3.23 -10.21 -23.98
C VAL A 302 4.67 -10.57 -23.64
N THR A 303 5.44 -9.59 -23.18
CA THR A 303 6.77 -9.75 -22.59
C THR A 303 6.93 -8.80 -21.42
N GLN A 304 7.24 -9.33 -20.24
CA GLN A 304 7.43 -8.53 -19.03
C GLN A 304 8.75 -8.91 -18.36
N ASN A 305 9.63 -7.95 -18.13
CA ASN A 305 10.86 -8.19 -17.37
C ASN A 305 10.52 -8.14 -15.88
N LEU A 306 10.85 -9.21 -15.14
CA LEU A 306 10.52 -9.35 -13.73
C LEU A 306 11.73 -9.16 -12.81
N GLY A 307 12.93 -9.59 -13.24
CA GLY A 307 14.18 -9.33 -12.51
C GLY A 307 14.24 -9.89 -11.08
N ILE A 308 13.46 -10.92 -10.75
CA ILE A 308 13.32 -11.43 -9.37
C ILE A 308 14.46 -12.39 -9.03
N GLU A 309 15.22 -12.08 -7.98
CA GLU A 309 16.28 -12.95 -7.48
C GLU A 309 15.75 -14.21 -6.76
N PRO A 310 16.54 -15.30 -6.68
CA PRO A 310 16.14 -16.51 -5.98
C PRO A 310 15.87 -16.24 -4.50
N PRO A 311 14.75 -16.72 -3.93
CA PRO A 311 14.47 -16.51 -2.52
C PRO A 311 15.44 -17.27 -1.61
N ALA A 312 16.00 -18.41 -2.05
CA ALA A 312 16.99 -19.17 -1.28
C ALA A 312 18.28 -18.38 -1.01
N ALA A 313 18.61 -17.38 -1.84
CA ALA A 313 19.76 -16.51 -1.61
C ALA A 313 19.61 -15.66 -0.33
N ARG A 314 18.37 -15.44 0.14
CA ARG A 314 18.07 -14.64 1.35
C ARG A 314 18.23 -15.44 2.65
N CYS A 315 18.48 -16.74 2.55
CA CYS A 315 18.41 -17.68 3.67
C CYS A 315 19.78 -18.00 4.27
N GLY A 316 20.85 -17.46 3.69
CA GLY A 316 22.22 -17.61 4.16
C GLY A 316 22.88 -16.25 4.36
N SER A 317 23.04 -15.84 5.62
CA SER A 317 23.66 -14.61 6.12
C SER A 317 22.82 -13.34 6.01
N GLY A 318 22.84 -12.53 7.08
CA GLY A 318 22.04 -11.30 7.25
C GLY A 318 22.46 -10.16 6.33
N GLU A 319 22.33 -10.37 5.02
CA GLU A 319 22.58 -9.35 4.02
C GLU A 319 21.38 -8.41 3.88
N LEU A 320 21.71 -7.11 3.93
CA LEU A 320 20.86 -5.99 3.59
C LEU A 320 20.42 -6.11 2.13
N GLN A 321 19.11 -6.08 1.92
CA GLN A 321 18.52 -6.07 0.60
C GLN A 321 18.69 -4.69 -0.04
N PHE A 322 19.36 -4.62 -1.18
CA PHE A 322 19.32 -3.47 -2.09
C PHE A 322 18.43 -3.84 -3.27
N GLY A 323 17.27 -3.21 -3.37
CA GLY A 323 16.49 -3.18 -4.60
C GLY A 323 17.04 -2.05 -5.47
N LEU A 324 17.83 -2.39 -6.48
CA LEU A 324 18.04 -1.49 -7.62
C LEU A 324 17.69 -2.26 -8.89
N PHE A 325 17.33 -1.49 -9.91
CA PHE A 325 16.77 -1.89 -11.21
C PHE A 325 15.24 -1.99 -11.21
N ALA A 326 14.60 -0.82 -11.18
CA ALA A 326 13.39 -0.67 -11.98
C ALA A 326 13.78 -0.96 -13.45
N PRO A 327 12.99 -1.73 -14.21
CA PRO A 327 13.21 -1.85 -15.64
C PRO A 327 13.21 -0.45 -16.24
N ARG A 328 14.15 -0.19 -17.15
CA ARG A 328 14.03 0.94 -18.08
C ARG A 328 12.83 0.59 -18.96
N GLU A 329 11.67 1.13 -18.65
CA GLU A 329 10.59 1.19 -19.63
C GLU A 329 11.16 1.92 -20.84
N GLU A 330 10.96 1.34 -22.03
CA GLU A 330 11.16 2.09 -23.25
C GLU A 330 10.24 3.30 -23.12
N GLY A 331 10.84 4.49 -22.99
CA GLY A 331 10.10 5.72 -22.78
C GLY A 331 9.02 5.87 -23.86
N PRO A 332 7.90 6.53 -23.54
CA PRO A 332 6.80 6.70 -24.48
C PRO A 332 7.32 7.23 -25.82
N GLU A 333 6.63 6.84 -26.89
CA GLU A 333 6.92 7.36 -28.23
C GLU A 333 6.93 8.88 -28.17
N ARG A 334 8.07 9.49 -28.54
CA ARG A 334 8.20 10.94 -28.52
C ARG A 334 7.24 11.52 -29.54
N ALA A 335 6.39 12.42 -29.07
CA ALA A 335 5.55 13.19 -29.96
C ALA A 335 6.38 14.23 -30.73
N ASP A 336 5.75 14.84 -31.73
CA ASP A 336 6.31 15.98 -32.47
C ASP A 336 6.53 17.20 -31.53
N ALA A 337 6.61 18.40 -32.08
CA ALA A 337 6.73 19.62 -31.29
C ALA A 337 5.49 19.86 -30.40
N ALA A 338 5.71 20.44 -29.22
CA ALA A 338 4.62 20.88 -28.36
C ALA A 338 3.71 21.89 -29.10
N PRO A 339 2.38 21.86 -28.85
CA PRO A 339 1.45 22.73 -29.55
C PRO A 339 1.73 24.23 -29.26
N PRO A 340 1.44 25.13 -30.22
CA PRO A 340 1.57 26.56 -30.01
C PRO A 340 0.68 27.02 -28.85
N GLY A 341 1.28 27.54 -27.78
CA GLY A 341 0.57 27.92 -26.55
C GLY A 341 0.88 27.04 -25.33
N GLY A 342 1.68 25.99 -25.51
CA GLY A 342 2.08 25.07 -24.44
C GLY A 342 1.16 23.86 -24.34
N THR A 343 1.53 22.97 -23.44
CA THR A 343 0.83 21.71 -23.15
C THR A 343 -0.60 21.95 -22.62
N ALA A 344 -1.57 21.15 -23.09
CA ALA A 344 -2.96 21.18 -22.63
C ALA A 344 -3.38 19.85 -21.97
N LEU A 345 -4.22 19.94 -20.93
CA LEU A 345 -4.94 18.79 -20.40
C LEU A 345 -6.05 18.39 -21.38
N VAL A 346 -6.07 17.11 -21.76
CA VAL A 346 -7.23 16.51 -22.42
C VAL A 346 -7.82 15.47 -21.49
N VAL A 347 -9.13 15.56 -21.25
CA VAL A 347 -9.83 14.68 -20.34
C VAL A 347 -11.15 14.22 -20.94
N ARG A 348 -11.54 12.99 -20.63
CA ARG A 348 -12.85 12.43 -20.98
C ARG A 348 -13.37 11.57 -19.84
N ALA A 349 -14.61 11.82 -19.45
CA ALA A 349 -15.36 10.91 -18.59
C ALA A 349 -16.18 9.90 -19.40
N GLU A 350 -16.20 8.65 -18.94
CA GLU A 350 -16.98 7.54 -19.45
C GLU A 350 -17.78 6.92 -18.28
N GLY A 351 -18.93 7.51 -17.95
CA GLY A 351 -19.64 7.21 -16.72
C GLY A 351 -18.81 7.63 -15.51
N GLU A 352 -18.45 6.66 -14.67
CA GLU A 352 -17.57 6.86 -13.51
C GLU A 352 -16.08 6.82 -13.87
N ARG A 353 -15.71 6.35 -15.08
CA ARG A 353 -14.31 6.24 -15.48
C ARG A 353 -13.82 7.56 -16.04
N LEU A 354 -12.54 7.85 -15.83
CA LEU A 354 -11.85 9.04 -16.25
C LEU A 354 -10.62 8.63 -17.06
N CYS A 355 -10.39 9.30 -18.19
CA CYS A 355 -9.15 9.21 -18.95
C CYS A 355 -8.57 10.61 -19.07
N VAL A 356 -7.30 10.76 -18.74
CA VAL A 356 -6.55 12.01 -18.95
C VAL A 356 -5.41 11.77 -19.93
N GLY A 357 -5.00 12.83 -20.61
CA GLY A 357 -3.87 12.84 -21.49
C GLY A 357 -3.33 14.26 -21.67
N VAL A 358 -2.19 14.31 -22.35
CA VAL A 358 -1.44 15.54 -22.61
C VAL A 358 -1.54 15.84 -24.11
N ASP A 359 -2.24 16.91 -24.46
CA ASP A 359 -2.63 17.34 -25.83
C ASP A 359 -3.51 16.36 -26.62
N GLU A 360 -3.47 15.07 -26.31
CA GLU A 360 -4.31 14.03 -26.89
C GLU A 360 -4.78 13.05 -25.82
N LEU A 361 -5.92 12.41 -26.04
CA LEU A 361 -6.36 11.33 -25.17
C LEU A 361 -5.57 10.05 -25.48
N PRO A 362 -5.17 9.30 -24.44
CA PRO A 362 -4.65 7.96 -24.64
C PRO A 362 -5.70 7.05 -25.31
N PRO A 363 -5.26 5.98 -25.99
CA PRO A 363 -6.18 5.00 -26.56
C PRO A 363 -7.13 4.41 -25.50
N ALA A 364 -8.30 3.96 -25.97
CA ALA A 364 -9.51 3.74 -25.17
C ALA A 364 -9.45 2.78 -23.95
N PRO A 365 -8.49 1.84 -23.76
CA PRO A 365 -8.55 1.04 -22.53
C PRO A 365 -7.97 1.72 -21.28
N THR A 366 -7.51 2.97 -21.36
CA THR A 366 -6.77 3.65 -20.28
C THR A 366 -7.64 4.40 -19.29
N CYS A 367 -8.96 4.36 -19.42
CA CYS A 367 -9.88 5.05 -18.52
C CYS A 367 -10.14 4.20 -17.25
N PHE A 368 -10.05 4.80 -16.07
CA PHE A 368 -10.32 4.13 -14.80
C PHE A 368 -11.05 5.04 -13.81
N VAL A 369 -11.58 4.44 -12.76
CA VAL A 369 -12.16 5.21 -11.65
C VAL A 369 -10.99 5.60 -10.73
N PRO A 370 -10.67 6.91 -10.58
CA PRO A 370 -9.62 7.38 -9.67
C PRO A 370 -9.90 6.97 -8.23
N ALA A 371 -8.84 6.65 -7.49
CA ALA A 371 -8.90 6.57 -6.04
C ALA A 371 -8.99 7.99 -5.45
N ASP A 372 -9.49 8.11 -4.21
CA ASP A 372 -9.58 9.37 -3.47
C ASP A 372 -8.20 9.83 -2.93
N GLU A 373 -7.28 10.11 -3.84
CA GLU A 373 -5.89 10.51 -3.59
C GLU A 373 -5.64 11.97 -3.94
N ALA A 374 -4.52 12.55 -3.49
CA ALA A 374 -4.20 13.95 -3.80
C ALA A 374 -4.05 14.16 -5.31
N VAL A 375 -3.50 13.14 -5.99
CA VAL A 375 -3.44 13.03 -7.44
C VAL A 375 -4.47 12.00 -7.87
N LEU A 376 -5.55 12.46 -8.50
CA LEU A 376 -6.61 11.55 -8.96
C LEU A 376 -6.14 10.80 -10.19
N LEU A 377 -5.64 11.56 -11.16
CA LEU A 377 -5.16 11.01 -12.42
C LEU A 377 -4.27 12.01 -13.15
N ASP A 378 -3.10 11.59 -13.58
CA ASP A 378 -2.13 12.38 -14.34
C ASP A 378 -1.64 11.67 -15.61
N ALA A 379 -1.06 12.46 -16.50
CA ALA A 379 -0.40 11.99 -17.70
C ALA A 379 0.84 12.84 -17.99
N GLU A 380 1.80 12.19 -18.63
CA GLU A 380 3.05 12.80 -19.06
C GLU A 380 3.25 12.61 -20.57
N ARG A 381 3.95 13.56 -21.20
CA ARG A 381 4.30 13.46 -22.62
C ARG A 381 5.68 14.04 -22.89
N ASP A 382 6.51 13.26 -23.57
CA ASP A 382 7.81 13.67 -24.10
C ASP A 382 7.67 14.22 -25.51
N TYR A 383 8.26 15.39 -25.77
CA TYR A 383 8.29 16.02 -27.10
C TYR A 383 9.66 15.87 -27.78
N ALA A 384 9.66 15.99 -29.11
CA ALA A 384 10.86 15.80 -29.93
C ALA A 384 11.99 16.81 -29.64
N ASP A 385 11.64 18.01 -29.17
CA ASP A 385 12.60 19.06 -28.78
C ASP A 385 13.25 18.82 -27.40
N GLY A 386 12.83 17.77 -26.69
CA GLY A 386 13.33 17.42 -25.36
C GLY A 386 12.61 18.12 -24.21
N SER A 387 11.56 18.91 -24.50
CA SER A 387 10.62 19.38 -23.48
C SER A 387 9.68 18.26 -23.02
N ARG A 388 9.01 18.49 -21.89
CA ARG A 388 8.05 17.54 -21.30
C ARG A 388 6.79 18.27 -20.85
N GLY A 389 5.64 17.62 -21.08
CA GLY A 389 4.32 18.06 -20.64
C GLY A 389 3.80 17.17 -19.51
N PHE A 390 3.18 17.79 -18.51
CA PHE A 390 2.47 17.14 -17.41
C PHE A 390 1.06 17.71 -17.34
N ALA A 391 0.04 16.87 -17.20
CA ALA A 391 -1.31 17.34 -17.00
C ALA A 391 -2.12 16.32 -16.20
N GLY A 392 -3.10 16.79 -15.43
CA GLY A 392 -3.92 15.88 -14.65
C GLY A 392 -5.06 16.54 -13.90
N LEU A 393 -5.78 15.70 -13.17
CA LEU A 393 -6.79 16.06 -12.20
C LEU A 393 -6.32 15.70 -10.79
N VAL A 394 -6.55 16.61 -9.87
CA VAL A 394 -6.10 16.54 -8.47
C VAL A 394 -7.24 16.88 -7.53
N ASP A 395 -7.07 16.50 -6.27
CA ASP A 395 -7.99 16.83 -5.18
C ASP A 395 -8.19 18.37 -5.05
N PRO A 396 -9.39 18.85 -4.65
CA PRO A 396 -9.68 20.27 -4.46
C PRO A 396 -8.74 21.03 -3.52
N HIS A 397 -8.09 20.33 -2.59
CA HIS A 397 -7.13 20.90 -1.64
C HIS A 397 -5.76 21.16 -2.28
N VAL A 398 -5.44 20.55 -3.43
CA VAL A 398 -4.23 20.85 -4.19
C VAL A 398 -4.40 22.18 -4.93
N ALA A 399 -3.76 23.22 -4.41
CA ALA A 399 -3.83 24.56 -4.98
C ALA A 399 -2.70 24.85 -5.98
N ILE A 400 -1.53 24.22 -5.79
CA ILE A 400 -0.30 24.55 -6.52
C ILE A 400 0.47 23.27 -6.83
N ILE A 401 1.03 23.19 -8.04
CA ILE A 401 1.90 22.10 -8.46
C ILE A 401 3.26 22.66 -8.82
N THR A 402 4.32 22.01 -8.35
CA THR A 402 5.71 22.40 -8.60
C THR A 402 6.48 21.26 -9.22
N VAL A 403 7.04 21.48 -10.41
CA VAL A 403 8.00 20.59 -11.06
C VAL A 403 9.41 21.05 -10.72
N ARG A 404 10.23 20.15 -10.16
CA ARG A 404 11.66 20.39 -9.96
C ARG A 404 12.43 19.89 -11.16
N LEU A 405 13.20 20.75 -11.81
CA LEU A 405 14.06 20.39 -12.94
C LEU A 405 15.44 19.93 -12.47
N ALA A 406 16.12 19.15 -13.32
CA ALA A 406 17.45 18.61 -13.05
C ALA A 406 18.52 19.69 -12.87
N ASP A 407 18.33 20.87 -13.45
CA ASP A 407 19.20 22.04 -13.28
C ASP A 407 18.96 22.80 -11.96
N GLY A 408 17.98 22.36 -11.16
CA GLY A 408 17.64 22.96 -9.89
C GLY A 408 16.67 24.14 -9.96
N ARG A 409 16.06 24.42 -11.10
CA ARG A 409 14.93 25.36 -11.20
C ARG A 409 13.62 24.68 -10.77
N ASP A 410 12.70 25.50 -10.26
CA ASP A 410 11.32 25.10 -9.96
C ASP A 410 10.39 25.80 -10.96
N VAL A 411 9.47 25.04 -11.54
CA VAL A 411 8.35 25.56 -12.33
C VAL A 411 7.07 25.31 -11.53
N THR A 412 6.34 26.37 -11.23
CA THR A 412 5.17 26.32 -10.36
C THR A 412 3.94 26.85 -11.11
N VAL A 413 2.84 26.10 -11.07
CA VAL A 413 1.55 26.52 -11.63
C VAL A 413 0.45 26.40 -10.58
N PRO A 414 -0.54 27.31 -10.57
CA PRO A 414 -1.76 27.10 -9.81
C PRO A 414 -2.62 26.02 -10.50
N THR A 415 -3.47 25.36 -9.71
CA THR A 415 -4.52 24.49 -10.24
C THR A 415 -5.76 25.32 -10.57
N GLU A 416 -6.54 24.87 -11.55
CA GLU A 416 -7.75 25.53 -12.05
C GLU A 416 -8.98 24.64 -11.81
N PRO A 417 -10.22 25.16 -11.89
CA PRO A 417 -11.41 24.30 -11.91
C PRO A 417 -11.30 23.23 -13.00
N ALA A 418 -11.71 22.00 -12.70
CA ALA A 418 -11.70 20.93 -13.69
C ALA A 418 -12.67 21.26 -14.85
N PRO A 419 -12.30 20.92 -16.11
CA PRO A 419 -13.14 21.22 -17.26
C PRO A 419 -14.42 20.36 -17.28
N GLU A 420 -15.49 20.86 -17.90
CA GLU A 420 -16.77 20.14 -18.00
C GLU A 420 -16.65 18.73 -18.63
N ALA A 421 -15.66 18.53 -19.50
CA ALA A 421 -15.35 17.22 -20.11
C ALA A 421 -14.93 16.13 -19.10
N ALA A 422 -14.57 16.51 -17.86
CA ALA A 422 -14.35 15.61 -16.75
C ALA A 422 -15.65 15.04 -16.14
N GLY A 423 -16.82 15.46 -16.64
CA GLY A 423 -18.11 14.90 -16.24
C GLY A 423 -18.37 15.06 -14.74
N PRO A 424 -18.73 13.98 -14.00
CA PRO A 424 -18.96 14.04 -12.55
C PRO A 424 -17.78 14.58 -11.75
N TYR A 425 -16.55 14.43 -12.25
CA TYR A 425 -15.34 14.93 -11.57
C TYR A 425 -15.18 16.45 -11.64
N ALA A 426 -15.90 17.15 -12.54
CA ALA A 426 -15.74 18.59 -12.73
C ALA A 426 -16.03 19.42 -11.47
N THR A 427 -16.85 18.90 -10.55
CA THR A 427 -17.23 19.58 -9.29
C THR A 427 -16.42 19.14 -8.08
N VAL A 428 -15.65 18.05 -8.19
CA VAL A 428 -14.92 17.43 -7.08
C VAL A 428 -13.41 17.33 -7.34
N ALA A 429 -12.92 17.96 -8.41
CA ALA A 429 -11.51 17.96 -8.78
C ALA A 429 -11.04 19.33 -9.28
N ARG A 430 -9.72 19.51 -9.32
CA ARG A 430 -9.04 20.62 -9.97
C ARG A 430 -8.13 20.10 -11.07
N ALA A 431 -7.88 20.92 -12.07
CA ALA A 431 -7.04 20.59 -13.21
C ALA A 431 -5.71 21.33 -13.19
N TYR A 432 -4.73 20.76 -13.87
CA TYR A 432 -3.47 21.43 -14.15
C TYR A 432 -2.89 20.99 -15.49
N ALA A 433 -2.05 21.85 -16.06
CA ALA A 433 -1.17 21.53 -17.18
C ALA A 433 0.13 22.31 -17.02
N ILE A 434 1.27 21.66 -17.23
CA ILE A 434 2.61 22.22 -17.08
C ILE A 434 3.43 21.78 -18.28
N HIS A 435 4.06 22.75 -18.91
CA HIS A 435 5.09 22.51 -19.91
C HIS A 435 6.45 22.91 -19.33
N VAL A 436 7.46 22.04 -19.45
CA VAL A 436 8.82 22.34 -18.97
C VAL A 436 9.88 22.06 -20.02
N ASP A 437 10.86 22.97 -20.08
CA ASP A 437 12.08 22.80 -20.85
C ASP A 437 13.13 22.06 -20.01
N GLY A 438 13.40 20.80 -20.37
CA GLY A 438 14.45 19.96 -19.77
C GLY A 438 13.94 18.82 -18.90
N SER A 439 14.88 18.11 -18.27
CA SER A 439 14.57 16.90 -17.48
C SER A 439 13.94 17.25 -16.13
N ALA A 440 12.77 16.67 -15.85
CA ALA A 440 12.09 16.79 -14.57
C ALA A 440 12.56 15.70 -13.59
N LEU A 441 12.79 16.08 -12.33
CA LEU A 441 13.17 15.17 -11.26
C LEU A 441 11.95 14.65 -10.49
N TYR A 442 11.06 15.57 -10.09
CA TYR A 442 9.84 15.24 -9.34
C TYR A 442 8.77 16.33 -9.47
N LEU A 443 7.51 15.95 -9.24
CA LEU A 443 6.39 16.85 -8.99
C LEU A 443 6.09 16.91 -7.49
N ARG A 444 5.62 18.07 -7.03
CA ARG A 444 5.05 18.27 -5.70
C ARG A 444 3.68 18.91 -5.82
N TYR A 445 2.70 18.30 -5.17
CA TYR A 445 1.32 18.75 -5.08
C TYR A 445 1.15 19.41 -3.73
N ARG A 446 0.73 20.69 -3.71
CA ARG A 446 0.70 21.49 -2.48
C ARG A 446 -0.64 22.16 -2.25
N ASP A 447 -0.97 22.32 -0.97
CA ASP A 447 -2.10 23.14 -0.54
C ASP A 447 -1.82 24.64 -0.70
N ALA A 448 -2.84 25.47 -0.45
CA ALA A 448 -2.73 26.93 -0.53
C ALA A 448 -1.76 27.54 0.50
N ALA A 449 -1.45 26.82 1.58
CA ALA A 449 -0.49 27.22 2.60
C ALA A 449 0.95 26.77 2.27
N GLY A 450 1.14 26.00 1.18
CA GLY A 450 2.43 25.51 0.73
C GLY A 450 2.87 24.18 1.35
N HIS A 451 2.00 23.48 2.09
CA HIS A 451 2.29 22.13 2.57
C HIS A 451 2.20 21.14 1.42
N THR A 452 3.09 20.14 1.41
CA THR A 452 3.05 19.05 0.43
C THR A 452 1.95 18.06 0.81
N LEU A 453 1.05 17.78 -0.13
CA LEU A 453 0.01 16.76 -0.03
C LEU A 453 0.46 15.45 -0.68
N ASP A 454 1.22 15.54 -1.77
CA ASP A 454 1.83 14.40 -2.43
C ASP A 454 3.11 14.79 -3.21
N SER A 455 3.93 13.80 -3.55
CA SER A 455 5.09 13.98 -4.43
C SER A 455 5.38 12.75 -5.28
N GLN A 456 5.67 12.98 -6.56
CA GLN A 456 5.90 11.94 -7.55
C GLN A 456 7.29 12.09 -8.16
N LEU A 457 8.06 11.00 -8.20
CA LEU A 457 9.34 10.94 -8.90
C LEU A 457 9.09 10.69 -10.39
N VAL A 458 9.71 11.50 -11.26
CA VAL A 458 9.53 11.41 -12.71
C VAL A 458 10.66 10.58 -13.33
N ASP A 459 11.89 11.09 -13.27
CA ASP A 459 13.05 10.39 -13.81
C ASP A 459 13.74 9.57 -12.71
N ALA A 460 13.70 8.23 -12.80
CA ALA A 460 14.47 7.30 -11.96
C ALA A 460 16.01 7.45 -12.11
N ALA A 461 16.49 8.42 -12.90
CA ALA A 461 17.90 8.71 -13.14
C ALA A 461 18.67 9.18 -11.90
N LEU A 462 18.03 9.31 -10.73
CA LEU A 462 18.73 9.44 -9.44
C LEU A 462 19.67 8.25 -9.14
N GLY A 463 19.49 7.10 -9.79
CA GLY A 463 20.47 6.01 -9.76
C GLY A 463 21.83 6.36 -10.37
N SER A 464 21.93 7.43 -11.18
CA SER A 464 23.17 7.86 -11.85
C SER A 464 23.86 9.06 -11.18
N LEU A 465 23.16 9.79 -10.31
CA LEU A 465 23.71 10.96 -9.60
C LEU A 465 24.43 10.60 -8.30
N VAL A 466 24.36 9.33 -7.88
CA VAL A 466 25.27 8.77 -6.88
C VAL A 466 26.55 8.34 -7.59
N GLN A 467 27.50 9.25 -7.80
CA GLN A 467 28.87 8.80 -8.05
C GLN A 467 29.34 8.06 -6.78
N PRO A 468 29.65 6.76 -6.85
CA PRO A 468 30.15 6.04 -5.68
C PRO A 468 31.55 6.57 -5.35
N HIS A 469 31.67 7.42 -4.34
CA HIS A 469 32.96 7.69 -3.73
C HIS A 469 33.39 6.44 -2.96
N VAL A 470 34.32 5.67 -3.56
CA VAL A 470 34.93 4.48 -2.96
C VAL A 470 35.73 4.91 -1.72
N ALA A 471 35.20 4.66 -0.52
CA ALA A 471 35.86 5.08 0.72
C ALA A 471 36.65 3.98 1.43
N LEU A 472 36.53 2.69 1.07
CA LEU A 472 37.26 1.61 1.75
C LEU A 472 37.77 0.54 0.79
N ARG A 473 39.10 0.34 0.79
CA ARG A 473 39.77 -0.82 0.19
C ARG A 473 40.24 -1.75 1.30
N ALA A 474 39.64 -2.93 1.41
CA ALA A 474 40.15 -4.02 2.24
C ALA A 474 40.15 -5.32 1.42
N GLY A 475 41.32 -5.69 0.90
CA GLY A 475 41.51 -6.92 0.12
C GLY A 475 40.75 -6.95 -1.23
N ALA A 476 40.22 -8.10 -1.60
CA ALA A 476 39.55 -8.35 -2.88
C ALA A 476 38.10 -7.80 -2.98
N THR A 477 37.57 -7.25 -1.89
CA THR A 477 36.19 -6.77 -1.81
C THR A 477 36.14 -5.26 -2.08
N ARG A 478 35.27 -4.85 -3.02
CA ARG A 478 34.99 -3.45 -3.32
C ARG A 478 33.63 -3.09 -2.72
N LEU A 479 33.62 -2.17 -1.76
CA LEU A 479 32.38 -1.63 -1.19
C LEU A 479 32.16 -0.22 -1.74
N ALA A 480 30.99 0.02 -2.33
CA ALA A 480 30.53 1.35 -2.73
C ALA A 480 29.42 1.80 -1.79
N LEU A 481 29.57 2.97 -1.18
CA LEU A 481 28.53 3.62 -0.39
C LEU A 481 28.02 4.84 -1.16
N GLY A 482 26.74 4.82 -1.49
CA GLY A 482 26.03 5.98 -2.01
C GLY A 482 25.35 6.75 -0.90
N ARG A 483 25.57 8.06 -0.81
CA ARG A 483 24.65 8.94 -0.08
C ARG A 483 23.47 9.22 -0.99
N SER A 484 22.31 8.63 -0.72
CA SER A 484 21.07 9.25 -1.18
C SER A 484 20.84 10.46 -0.27
N SER A 485 20.74 11.65 -0.86
CA SER A 485 19.97 12.73 -0.26
C SER A 485 18.52 12.57 -0.73
N ALA A 486 17.95 11.40 -0.46
CA ALA A 486 16.53 11.36 -0.17
C ALA A 486 16.42 11.92 1.25
N SER A 487 15.44 12.76 1.52
CA SER A 487 15.04 13.03 2.90
C SER A 487 14.44 11.75 3.48
N THR A 488 15.31 10.83 3.85
CA THR A 488 15.03 9.76 4.80
C THR A 488 15.52 10.28 6.14
N ASP A 489 14.62 10.86 6.94
CA ASP A 489 14.85 10.90 8.38
C ASP A 489 14.57 9.48 8.91
N GLY A 490 15.61 8.66 8.81
CA GLY A 490 15.60 7.24 9.16
C GLY A 490 15.59 7.01 10.65
N SER A 491 14.63 6.21 11.10
CA SER A 491 14.75 5.36 12.28
C SER A 491 15.86 4.32 12.05
N ARG A 492 17.03 4.51 12.68
CA ARG A 492 17.97 3.42 12.99
C ARG A 492 18.85 3.82 14.19
N ARG A 493 18.69 3.15 15.33
CA ARG A 493 19.77 3.02 16.32
C ARG A 493 20.48 1.69 16.10
N PRO A 494 21.81 1.63 16.29
CA PRO A 494 22.57 0.39 16.31
C PRO A 494 22.37 -0.33 17.64
N TRP A 495 22.14 -1.65 17.58
CA TRP A 495 22.29 -2.56 18.70
C TRP A 495 23.79 -2.78 18.93
N SER A 496 24.26 -2.64 20.17
CA SER A 496 25.58 -3.13 20.59
C SER A 496 25.43 -4.11 21.76
N PRO A 497 26.02 -5.31 21.68
CA PRO A 497 26.02 -6.30 22.74
C PRO A 497 27.30 -6.21 23.58
N ALA A 498 27.17 -6.02 24.89
CA ALA A 498 28.15 -6.33 25.93
C ALA A 498 27.49 -5.99 27.27
N GLN A 499 27.62 -6.71 28.38
CA GLN A 499 28.29 -7.93 28.79
C GLN A 499 27.74 -8.15 30.21
N ARG A 500 27.37 -9.38 30.59
CA ARG A 500 27.74 -9.88 31.93
C ARG A 500 27.73 -11.40 31.98
N THR A 501 28.93 -11.88 32.22
CA THR A 501 29.44 -13.21 32.49
C THR A 501 28.96 -13.81 33.82
N GLY A 502 28.92 -15.14 33.86
CA GLY A 502 28.95 -15.99 35.06
C GLY A 502 27.59 -16.62 35.37
N SER A 503 27.40 -17.94 35.47
CA SER A 503 28.33 -18.96 35.91
C SER A 503 27.81 -20.39 35.68
N ARG A 504 28.77 -21.26 35.31
CA ARG A 504 28.94 -22.69 35.69
C ARG A 504 28.08 -23.79 35.05
N CYS A 505 28.82 -24.68 34.41
CA CYS A 505 28.51 -26.04 33.98
C CYS A 505 28.15 -26.98 35.15
N THR A 506 27.28 -27.95 34.86
CA THR A 506 27.53 -29.38 35.15
C THR A 506 26.67 -30.26 34.24
N ALA A 507 27.30 -31.29 33.68
CA ALA A 507 26.73 -32.34 32.85
C ALA A 507 26.28 -33.54 33.68
N ALA A 508 25.28 -34.29 33.19
CA ALA A 508 25.08 -35.76 33.32
C ALA A 508 23.64 -36.11 32.85
N SER A 509 23.47 -36.74 31.68
CA SER A 509 23.30 -38.20 31.48
C SER A 509 21.92 -38.74 31.87
N GLY A 510 21.21 -39.36 30.93
CA GLY A 510 20.03 -40.19 31.22
C GLY A 510 19.18 -40.49 30.00
N LYS A 511 19.42 -41.64 29.36
CA LYS A 511 18.69 -42.20 28.20
C LYS A 511 17.45 -43.02 28.69
N PRO A 512 16.63 -43.65 27.82
CA PRO A 512 15.18 -43.51 27.78
C PRO A 512 14.40 -44.73 28.31
N HIS A 513 13.08 -44.61 28.47
CA HIS A 513 12.17 -45.75 28.52
C HIS A 513 10.91 -45.54 27.67
N ALA A 514 10.67 -46.51 26.80
CA ALA A 514 9.45 -46.76 26.05
C ALA A 514 8.50 -47.65 26.86
N GLN A 515 7.18 -47.52 26.63
CA GLN A 515 6.15 -48.56 26.44
C GLN A 515 4.76 -47.93 26.70
N SER A 516 3.86 -47.85 25.73
CA SER A 516 2.95 -48.88 25.16
C SER A 516 1.62 -49.05 25.91
N ARG A 517 0.54 -49.06 25.11
CA ARG A 517 -0.72 -49.82 25.25
C ARG A 517 -1.87 -49.25 26.10
N ARG A 518 -2.97 -48.90 25.39
CA ARG A 518 -4.26 -49.63 25.28
C ARG A 518 -5.48 -48.69 25.39
N SER A 519 -6.29 -48.70 24.34
CA SER A 519 -7.73 -48.36 24.37
C SER A 519 -8.49 -49.29 25.32
N PRO A 520 -9.69 -48.87 25.78
CA PRO A 520 -10.91 -49.46 25.20
C PRO A 520 -12.07 -48.45 24.99
N ALA A 521 -12.94 -48.76 24.04
CA ALA A 521 -14.34 -48.31 23.98
C ALA A 521 -15.19 -49.16 24.97
N PRO A 522 -16.42 -48.75 25.35
CA PRO A 522 -17.59 -49.03 24.49
C PRO A 522 -18.79 -48.05 24.57
N ALA A 523 -19.59 -48.13 23.49
CA ALA A 523 -21.06 -48.10 23.33
C ALA A 523 -21.99 -47.27 24.26
N GLY A 524 -22.92 -46.53 23.62
CA GLY A 524 -24.18 -46.09 24.22
C GLY A 524 -25.01 -45.21 23.27
N ALA A 525 -26.05 -45.78 22.67
CA ALA A 525 -26.93 -45.16 21.67
C ALA A 525 -27.97 -44.22 22.29
N SER A 526 -28.46 -43.24 21.51
CA SER A 526 -29.89 -42.83 21.49
C SER A 526 -30.23 -42.05 20.22
N ARG A 527 -31.25 -42.56 19.52
CA ARG A 527 -31.95 -41.94 18.37
C ARG A 527 -32.95 -40.91 18.89
N VAL A 528 -33.10 -39.79 18.20
CA VAL A 528 -34.39 -39.11 18.05
C VAL A 528 -34.53 -38.65 16.60
N SER A 529 -35.60 -39.12 15.97
CA SER A 529 -36.09 -38.77 14.64
C SER A 529 -37.25 -37.79 14.77
N TRP A 530 -37.31 -36.74 13.94
CA TRP A 530 -38.56 -36.13 13.51
C TRP A 530 -38.46 -35.71 12.04
N THR A 531 -39.26 -36.37 11.23
CA THR A 531 -39.67 -36.01 9.87
C THR A 531 -40.86 -35.06 9.94
N ALA A 532 -40.91 -34.06 9.04
CA ALA A 532 -42.16 -33.60 8.43
C ALA A 532 -41.86 -32.76 7.18
N ASP A 533 -42.05 -33.37 6.01
CA ASP A 533 -42.39 -32.68 4.76
C ASP A 533 -43.82 -32.13 4.85
N ARG A 534 -44.04 -30.91 4.34
CA ARG A 534 -45.00 -30.57 3.26
C ARG A 534 -45.21 -29.05 3.13
N ALA A 535 -44.93 -28.54 1.93
CA ALA A 535 -45.54 -27.35 1.33
C ALA A 535 -46.98 -27.68 0.83
N PRO A 536 -47.74 -26.79 0.14
CA PRO A 536 -47.56 -25.36 -0.14
C PRO A 536 -48.83 -24.50 0.12
N SER A 537 -48.69 -23.18 -0.01
CA SER A 537 -49.69 -22.21 -0.51
C SER A 537 -48.95 -21.04 -1.13
#